data_AF-A0A8J7SSU7-F1
#
_entry.id   AF-A0A8J7SSU7-F1
#
_cell.length_a   1.000
_cell.length_b   1.000
_cell.length_c   1.000
_cell.angle_alpha   90.00
_cell.angle_beta   90.00
_cell.angle_gamma   90.00
#
_symmetry.space_group_name_H-M   'P 1'
#
loop_
_entity.id
_entity.type
_entity.pdbx_description
1 polymer ?
#
loop_
_entity_poly.entity_id
_entity_poly.type
_entity_poly.pdbx_seq_one_letter_code
_entity_poly.pdbx_strand_id
1 'polypeptide(L)'
;MTDQITHRAFFGDRERTFILTDPMLAELEKLTGLGVGALYLQLVGMAYPAEALREIIRLGLIGAGTTPEDAKRLCDAYASNRPLVETFPLAFEIMEARWNGKAEQVAA
;
A
#
# COMPACT_ATOMS: atom_id res chain seq x y z
N MET A 1 -11.84 -13.21 -5.60
CA MET A 1 -10.51 -13.82 -5.83
C MET A 1 -9.39 -12.80 -5.55
N THR A 2 -9.51 -11.96 -4.53
CA THR A 2 -8.47 -10.97 -4.15
C THR A 2 -7.66 -11.42 -2.93
N ASP A 3 -8.00 -12.56 -2.34
CA ASP A 3 -7.37 -13.10 -1.14
C ASP A 3 -5.86 -13.23 -1.24
N GLN A 4 -5.35 -13.55 -2.43
CA GLN A 4 -3.92 -13.68 -2.70
C GLN A 4 -3.19 -12.35 -2.62
N ILE A 5 -3.84 -11.22 -2.90
CA ILE A 5 -3.22 -9.89 -2.89
C ILE A 5 -3.71 -9.03 -1.72
N THR A 6 -4.24 -9.69 -0.69
CA THR A 6 -4.81 -9.04 0.50
C THR A 6 -3.78 -9.00 1.62
N HIS A 7 -3.46 -7.80 2.08
CA HIS A 7 -2.67 -7.55 3.28
C HIS A 7 -3.58 -7.06 4.43
N ARG A 8 -3.30 -7.49 5.66
CA ARG A 8 -4.02 -7.07 6.87
C ARG A 8 -3.00 -6.63 7.91
N ALA A 9 -3.18 -5.42 8.43
CA ALA A 9 -2.32 -4.85 9.45
C ALA A 9 -3.03 -3.75 10.22
N PHE A 10 -2.53 -3.45 11.41
CA PHE A 10 -2.95 -2.31 12.20
C PHE A 10 -2.55 -0.99 11.51
N PHE A 11 -3.50 -0.07 11.36
CA PHE A 11 -3.22 1.28 10.88
C PHE A 11 -4.17 2.31 11.50
N GLY A 12 -3.57 3.25 12.22
CA GLY A 12 -4.26 4.30 12.96
C GLY A 12 -4.90 3.77 14.24
N ASP A 13 -6.14 3.32 14.12
CA ASP A 13 -7.04 2.99 15.23
C ASP A 13 -7.45 1.51 15.29
N ARG A 14 -7.27 0.75 14.21
CA ARG A 14 -7.69 -0.67 14.14
C ARG A 14 -6.92 -1.45 13.08
N GLU A 15 -7.11 -2.77 13.11
CA GLU A 15 -6.79 -3.68 12.01
C GLU A 15 -7.57 -3.29 10.74
N ARG A 16 -6.85 -3.16 9.63
CA ARG A 16 -7.38 -2.76 8.33
C ARG A 16 -6.94 -3.73 7.26
N THR A 17 -7.80 -3.88 6.26
CA THR A 17 -7.49 -4.65 5.06
C THR A 17 -6.98 -3.69 3.99
N PHE A 18 -5.96 -4.12 3.25
CA PHE A 18 -5.36 -3.39 2.14
C PHE A 18 -5.26 -4.31 0.93
N ILE A 19 -5.65 -3.82 -0.24
CA ILE A 19 -5.61 -4.56 -1.50
C ILE A 19 -5.26 -3.58 -2.62
N LEU A 20 -4.16 -3.82 -3.34
CA LEU A 20 -3.88 -3.09 -4.59
C LEU A 20 -4.47 -3.86 -5.77
N THR A 21 -5.74 -3.61 -6.09
CA THR A 21 -6.37 -4.17 -7.29
C THR A 21 -5.81 -3.56 -8.58
N ASP A 22 -6.12 -4.12 -9.75
CA ASP A 22 -5.63 -3.57 -11.02
C ASP A 22 -6.01 -2.10 -11.24
N PRO A 23 -7.25 -1.63 -10.92
CA PRO A 23 -7.57 -0.21 -10.97
C PRO A 23 -6.74 0.65 -10.01
N MET A 24 -6.36 0.12 -8.84
CA MET A 24 -5.53 0.85 -7.87
C MET A 24 -4.08 0.95 -8.33
N LEU A 25 -3.54 -0.11 -8.94
CA LEU A 25 -2.23 -0.02 -9.59
C LEU A 25 -2.23 0.98 -10.74
N ALA A 26 -3.24 0.96 -11.61
CA ALA A 26 -3.33 1.91 -12.72
C ALA A 26 -3.37 3.37 -12.24
N GLU A 27 -4.11 3.66 -11.17
CA GLU A 27 -4.12 5.01 -10.57
C GLU A 27 -2.77 5.36 -9.93
N LEU A 28 -2.09 4.40 -9.28
CA LEU A 28 -0.76 4.62 -8.71
C LEU A 28 0.28 4.93 -9.80
N GLU A 29 0.27 4.20 -10.91
CA GLU A 29 1.13 4.46 -12.06
C GLU A 29 0.87 5.85 -12.65
N LYS A 30 -0.39 6.27 -12.72
CA LYS A 30 -0.77 7.61 -13.19
C LYS A 30 -0.30 8.72 -12.24
N LEU A 31 -0.44 8.53 -10.92
CA LEU A 31 -0.01 9.51 -9.92
C LEU A 31 1.51 9.68 -9.89
N THR A 32 2.25 8.60 -10.12
CA THR A 32 3.71 8.57 -10.01
C THR A 32 4.43 8.77 -11.35
N GLY A 33 3.75 8.54 -12.47
CA GLY A 33 4.35 8.50 -13.81
C GLY A 33 5.27 7.29 -14.03
N LEU A 34 5.22 6.29 -13.15
CA LEU A 34 6.10 5.12 -13.15
C LEU A 34 5.28 3.85 -13.30
N GLY A 35 5.77 2.89 -14.10
CA GLY A 35 5.20 1.54 -14.13
C GLY A 35 5.45 0.79 -12.82
N VAL A 36 4.61 -0.19 -12.51
CA VAL A 36 4.64 -0.94 -11.24
C VAL A 36 6.00 -1.58 -10.93
N GLY A 37 6.72 -2.08 -11.94
CA GLY A 37 8.06 -2.65 -11.75
C GLY A 37 9.11 -1.60 -11.34
N ALA A 38 9.01 -0.39 -11.89
CA ALA A 38 9.90 0.71 -11.50
C ALA A 38 9.60 1.18 -10.07
N LEU A 39 8.31 1.25 -9.68
CA LEU A 39 7.90 1.57 -8.32
C LEU A 39 8.42 0.54 -7.31
N TYR A 40 8.25 -0.75 -7.61
CA TYR A 40 8.75 -1.82 -6.74
C TYR A 40 10.27 -1.76 -6.57
N LEU A 41 11.01 -1.55 -7.67
CA LEU A 41 12.46 -1.41 -7.61
C LEU A 41 12.90 -0.19 -6.78
N GLN A 42 12.19 0.93 -6.87
CA GLN A 42 12.46 2.12 -6.05
C GLN A 42 12.19 1.87 -4.57
N LEU A 43 11.13 1.14 -4.21
CA LEU A 43 10.84 0.78 -2.83
C LEU A 43 11.97 -0.08 -2.23
N VAL A 44 12.40 -1.13 -2.94
CA VAL A 44 13.52 -1.99 -2.53
C VAL A 44 14.83 -1.20 -2.41
N GLY A 45 15.08 -0.31 -3.37
CA GLY A 45 16.28 0.54 -3.40
C GLY A 45 16.23 1.77 -2.49
N MET A 46 15.16 1.97 -1.71
CA MET A 46 14.93 3.16 -0.89
C MET A 46 15.01 4.49 -1.67
N ALA A 47 14.73 4.46 -2.97
CA ALA A 47 14.85 5.58 -3.90
C ALA A 47 13.47 6.07 -4.38
N TYR A 48 12.50 6.10 -3.46
CA TYR A 48 11.11 6.49 -3.71
C TYR A 48 10.83 7.92 -3.23
N PRO A 49 9.92 8.67 -3.88
CA PRO A 49 9.41 9.90 -3.30
C PRO A 49 8.55 9.58 -2.07
N ALA A 50 8.67 10.36 -1.00
CA ALA A 50 7.94 10.10 0.25
C ALA A 50 6.41 10.03 0.05
N GLU A 51 5.87 10.78 -0.91
CA GLU A 51 4.45 10.77 -1.26
C GLU A 51 3.95 9.40 -1.75
N ALA A 52 4.82 8.60 -2.39
CA ALA A 52 4.45 7.27 -2.87
C ALA A 52 3.98 6.36 -1.73
N LEU A 53 4.59 6.44 -0.55
CA LEU A 53 4.18 5.62 0.60
C LEU A 53 2.73 5.90 0.99
N ARG A 54 2.36 7.18 1.06
CA ARG A 54 0.99 7.61 1.40
C ARG A 54 -0.01 7.14 0.34
N GLU A 55 0.33 7.27 -0.94
CA GLU A 55 -0.57 6.86 -2.02
C GLU A 55 -0.74 5.34 -2.10
N ILE A 56 0.31 4.55 -1.84
CA ILE A 56 0.22 3.09 -1.75
C ILE A 56 -0.75 2.68 -0.63
N ILE A 57 -0.62 3.27 0.56
CA ILE A 57 -1.50 2.98 1.70
C ILE A 57 -2.94 3.39 1.38
N ARG A 58 -3.14 4.60 0.82
CA ARG A 58 -4.47 5.13 0.49
C ARG A 58 -5.18 4.27 -0.55
N LEU A 59 -4.50 3.91 -1.63
CA LEU A 59 -5.05 3.06 -2.69
C LEU A 59 -5.24 1.62 -2.22
N GLY A 60 -4.38 1.12 -1.32
CA GLY A 60 -4.60 -0.16 -0.64
C GLY A 60 -5.90 -0.19 0.17
N LEU A 61 -6.20 0.86 0.93
CA LEU A 61 -7.47 0.98 1.66
C LEU A 61 -8.69 1.02 0.71
N ILE A 62 -8.57 1.76 -0.39
CA ILE A 62 -9.65 1.92 -1.38
C ILE A 62 -9.92 0.59 -2.09
N GLY A 63 -8.88 -0.13 -2.51
CA GLY A 63 -9.06 -1.44 -3.15
C GLY A 63 -9.63 -2.51 -2.19
N ALA A 64 -9.53 -2.30 -0.88
CA ALA A 64 -10.19 -3.12 0.14
C ALA A 64 -11.62 -2.68 0.49
N GLY A 65 -12.15 -1.64 -0.17
CA GLY A 65 -13.53 -1.14 0.01
C GLY A 65 -13.68 0.05 0.96
N THR A 66 -12.60 0.65 1.45
CA THR A 66 -12.69 1.94 2.16
C THR A 66 -13.05 3.05 1.16
N THR A 67 -13.94 3.97 1.51
CA THR A 67 -14.28 5.09 0.61
C THR A 67 -13.05 5.97 0.37
N PRO A 68 -12.92 6.63 -0.81
CA PRO A 68 -11.80 7.53 -1.09
C PRO A 68 -11.64 8.65 -0.04
N GLU A 69 -12.75 9.20 0.44
CA GLU A 69 -12.78 10.25 1.46
C GLU A 69 -12.25 9.74 2.80
N ASP A 70 -12.67 8.56 3.26
CA ASP A 70 -12.16 7.98 4.50
C ASP A 70 -10.70 7.55 4.38
N ALA A 71 -10.31 6.95 3.25
CA ALA A 71 -8.92 6.58 3.01
C ALA A 71 -8.00 7.81 3.06
N LYS A 72 -8.41 8.92 2.43
CA LYS A 72 -7.71 10.20 2.52
C LYS A 72 -7.62 10.69 3.96
N ARG A 73 -8.75 10.73 4.69
CA ARG A 73 -8.80 11.19 6.09
C ARG A 73 -7.86 10.38 6.99
N LEU A 74 -7.82 9.06 6.82
CA LEU A 74 -6.94 8.18 7.58
C LEU A 74 -5.47 8.41 7.26
N CYS A 75 -5.12 8.53 5.99
CA CYS A 75 -3.75 8.83 5.57
C CYS A 75 -3.29 10.21 6.06
N ASP A 76 -4.17 11.23 6.00
CA ASP A 76 -3.87 12.57 6.49
C ASP A 76 -3.65 12.57 8.02
N ALA A 77 -4.36 11.72 8.76
CA ALA A 77 -4.23 11.60 10.22
C ALA A 77 -3.01 10.76 10.67
N TYR A 78 -2.72 9.67 9.96
CA TYR A 78 -1.82 8.62 10.45
C TYR A 78 -0.59 8.34 9.56
N ALA A 79 -0.47 8.98 8.39
CA ALA A 79 0.68 8.82 7.49
C ALA A 79 1.33 10.15 7.09
N SER A 80 0.59 11.26 7.07
CA SER A 80 1.13 12.59 6.78
C SER A 80 1.96 13.14 7.93
N ASN A 81 3.12 13.73 7.62
CA ASN A 81 4.06 14.31 8.60
C ASN A 81 4.50 13.32 9.71
N ARG A 82 4.57 12.02 9.39
CA ARG A 82 5.07 10.97 10.27
C ARG A 82 6.51 10.57 9.90
N PRO A 83 7.31 10.05 10.84
CA PRO A 83 8.58 9.41 10.51
C PRO A 83 8.39 8.31 9.46
N LEU A 84 9.20 8.31 8.39
CA LEU A 84 9.03 7.35 7.27
C LEU A 84 9.17 5.89 7.71
N VAL A 85 9.93 5.62 8.76
CA VAL A 85 10.07 4.27 9.35
C VAL A 85 8.74 3.72 9.87
N GLU A 86 7.75 4.57 10.17
CA GLU A 86 6.42 4.16 10.60
C GLU A 86 5.49 3.83 9.41
N THR A 87 5.71 4.45 8.25
CA THR A 87 4.84 4.30 7.07
C THR A 87 5.40 3.38 6.00
N PHE A 88 6.73 3.32 5.87
CA PHE A 88 7.40 2.52 4.85
C PHE A 88 7.10 1.02 4.97
N PRO A 89 7.22 0.38 6.16
CA PRO A 89 6.97 -1.06 6.26
C PRO A 89 5.56 -1.44 5.78
N LEU A 90 4.54 -0.69 6.19
CA LEU A 90 3.16 -0.92 5.76
C LEU A 90 3.00 -0.75 4.25
N ALA A 91 3.50 0.34 3.67
CA ALA A 91 3.42 0.56 2.23
C ALA A 91 4.15 -0.54 1.44
N PHE A 92 5.32 -0.97 1.94
CA PHE A 92 6.10 -2.04 1.34
C PHE A 92 5.36 -3.38 1.40
N GLU A 93 4.80 -3.76 2.56
CA GLU A 93 4.03 -5.01 2.72
C GLU A 93 2.75 -5.06 1.87
N ILE A 94 2.11 -3.92 1.66
CA ILE A 94 0.97 -3.79 0.74
C ILE A 94 1.40 -4.06 -0.71
N MET A 95 2.53 -3.48 -1.14
CA MET A 95 3.09 -3.70 -2.48
C MET A 95 3.60 -5.14 -2.65
N GLU A 96 4.27 -5.70 -1.64
CA GLU A 96 4.72 -7.09 -1.56
C GLU A 96 3.55 -8.06 -1.77
N ALA A 97 2.44 -7.86 -1.05
CA ALA A 97 1.24 -8.68 -1.22
C ALA A 97 0.72 -8.63 -2.66
N ARG A 98 0.84 -7.48 -3.34
CA ARG A 98 0.43 -7.36 -4.75
C ARG A 98 1.42 -8.01 -5.72
N TRP A 99 2.71 -7.95 -5.39
CA TRP A 99 3.80 -8.43 -6.24
C TRP A 99 3.93 -9.95 -6.19
N ASN A 100 3.99 -10.51 -4.98
CA ASN A 100 4.24 -11.91 -4.74
C ASN A 100 2.97 -12.75 -4.56
N GLY A 101 1.85 -12.09 -4.22
CA GLY A 101 0.71 -12.79 -3.64
C GLY A 101 1.01 -13.26 -2.22
N LYS A 102 0.05 -13.91 -1.55
CA LYS A 102 0.31 -14.59 -0.28
C LYS A 102 1.24 -15.75 -0.58
N ALA A 103 2.46 -15.69 -0.04
CA ALA A 103 3.18 -16.92 0.22
C ALA A 103 2.24 -17.79 1.07
N GLU A 104 1.97 -19.03 0.66
CA GLU A 104 1.44 -20.01 1.61
C GLU A 104 2.35 -19.93 2.82
N GLN A 105 1.79 -19.61 3.98
CA GLN A 105 2.49 -19.73 5.24
C GLN A 105 2.82 -21.22 5.34
N VAL A 106 4.00 -21.62 4.89
CA VAL A 106 4.54 -22.93 5.21
C VAL A 106 4.76 -22.85 6.71
N ALA A 107 3.77 -23.35 7.45
CA ALA A 107 3.86 -23.48 8.89
C ALA A 107 5.17 -24.24 9.19
N ALA A 108 6.11 -23.57 9.84
CA ALA A 108 7.31 -24.18 10.38
C ALA A 108 6.95 -25.04 11.61
#